data_AF-A0A954PN53-F1
#
_entry.id   AF-A0A954PN53-F1
#
_cell.length_a   1.000
_cell.length_b   1.000
_cell.length_c   1.000
_cell.angle_alpha   90.00
_cell.angle_beta   90.00
_cell.angle_gamma   90.00
#
_symmetry.space_group_name_H-M   'P 1'
#
loop_
_entity.id
_entity.type
_entity.pdbx_description
1 polymer ?
#
loop_
_entity_poly.entity_id
_entity_poly.type
_entity_poly.pdbx_seq_one_letter_code
_entity_poly.pdbx_strand_id
1 'polypeptide(L)'
;MSDVPFLPWIHIGDCPICVDGLCRVRACEDARLGKHLYAMCDECEALWLQPTTDSPSTFPQAEQPQCPVCSQPLYGPQAHWAHAEELRGTAWEENAIFALPSELPPTSAEEDSLGEASSGE
;
A
#
# COMPACT_ATOMS: atom_id res chain seq x y z
N MET A 1 3.43 -7.32 25.46
CA MET A 1 4.58 -6.76 24.72
C MET A 1 4.48 -7.34 23.33
N SER A 2 3.99 -6.69 22.29
CA SER A 2 3.83 -5.25 22.04
C SER A 2 2.57 -5.06 21.18
N ASP A 3 1.70 -4.13 21.55
CA ASP A 3 0.68 -3.60 20.63
C ASP A 3 1.43 -3.01 19.44
N VAL A 4 1.44 -3.71 18.32
CA VAL A 4 1.91 -3.12 17.07
C VAL A 4 0.76 -2.21 16.65
N PRO A 5 0.92 -0.87 16.67
CA PRO A 5 -0.14 0.00 16.19
C PRO A 5 -0.44 -0.43 14.75
N PHE A 6 -1.68 -0.84 14.50
CA PHE A 6 -2.17 -1.13 13.16
C PHE A 6 -2.13 0.17 12.37
N LEU A 7 -0.98 0.47 11.78
CA LEU A 7 -0.81 1.64 10.93
C LEU A 7 -1.69 1.44 9.70
N PRO A 8 -2.54 2.43 9.36
CA PRO A 8 -3.42 2.31 8.21
C PRO A 8 -2.61 2.21 6.92
N TRP A 9 -3.11 1.42 5.99
CA TRP A 9 -2.72 1.48 4.60
C TRP A 9 -3.29 2.75 3.99
N ILE A 10 -2.40 3.61 3.50
CA ILE A 10 -2.74 4.88 2.85
C ILE A 10 -2.63 4.67 1.34
N HIS A 11 -3.73 4.81 0.61
CA HIS A 11 -3.80 4.56 -0.83
C HIS A 11 -4.77 5.51 -1.55
N ILE A 12 -4.67 5.64 -2.86
CA ILE A 12 -5.54 6.50 -3.69
C ILE A 12 -6.57 5.69 -4.52
N GLY A 13 -6.91 4.50 -4.04
CA GLY A 13 -7.81 3.54 -4.70
C GLY A 13 -7.11 2.28 -5.23
N ASP A 14 -7.87 1.48 -5.96
CA ASP A 14 -7.41 0.25 -6.62
C ASP A 14 -6.63 0.57 -7.90
N CYS A 15 -5.69 -0.30 -8.25
CA CYS A 15 -4.86 -0.13 -9.43
C CYS A 15 -5.66 -0.42 -10.71
N PRO A 16 -5.86 0.56 -11.62
CA PRO A 16 -6.62 0.34 -12.85
C PRO A 16 -5.86 -0.53 -13.88
N ILE A 17 -4.59 -0.87 -13.61
CA ILE A 17 -3.76 -1.66 -14.52
C ILE A 17 -3.82 -3.15 -14.19
N CYS A 18 -3.55 -3.52 -12.93
CA CYS A 18 -3.57 -4.92 -12.51
C CYS A 18 -4.89 -5.35 -11.86
N VAL A 19 -5.77 -4.40 -11.52
CA VAL A 19 -7.10 -4.60 -10.90
C VAL A 19 -7.11 -5.35 -9.55
N ASP A 20 -5.93 -5.61 -8.98
CA ASP A 20 -5.77 -6.42 -7.76
C ASP A 20 -5.04 -5.65 -6.65
N GLY A 21 -4.03 -4.84 -7.01
CA GLY A 21 -3.23 -4.09 -6.05
C GLY A 21 -3.82 -2.74 -5.66
N LEU A 22 -3.39 -2.23 -4.51
CA LEU A 22 -3.72 -0.88 -4.03
C LEU A 22 -2.65 0.12 -4.47
N CYS A 23 -3.09 1.28 -4.96
CA CYS A 23 -2.19 2.39 -5.29
C CYS A 23 -1.77 3.13 -4.01
N ARG A 24 -0.82 2.55 -3.27
CA ARG A 24 -0.37 3.03 -1.97
C ARG A 24 0.54 4.25 -2.08
N VAL A 25 0.46 5.17 -1.12
CA VAL A 25 1.26 6.41 -1.13
C VAL A 25 2.66 6.15 -0.60
N ARG A 26 3.67 6.51 -1.40
CA ARG A 26 5.10 6.53 -1.06
C ARG A 26 5.51 7.95 -0.68
N ALA A 27 6.33 8.04 0.36
CA ALA A 27 7.09 9.23 0.69
C ALA A 27 8.55 9.01 0.30
N CYS A 28 9.18 10.03 -0.27
CA CYS A 28 10.61 10.04 -0.54
C CYS A 28 11.18 11.40 -0.15
N GLU A 29 12.33 11.39 0.52
CA GLU A 29 13.05 12.60 0.93
C GLU A 29 14.38 12.70 0.19
N ASP A 30 14.63 13.84 -0.43
CA ASP A 30 15.90 14.13 -1.09
C ASP A 30 16.46 15.44 -0.56
N ALA A 31 17.79 15.52 -0.41
CA ALA A 31 18.45 16.69 0.17
C ALA A 31 18.26 17.98 -0.65
N ARG A 32 17.97 17.86 -1.96
CA ARG A 32 17.78 18.99 -2.87
C ARG A 32 16.31 19.34 -3.08
N LEU A 33 15.46 18.33 -3.23
CA LEU A 33 14.04 18.51 -3.55
C LEU A 33 13.12 18.51 -2.32
N GLY A 34 13.64 18.06 -1.17
CA GLY A 34 12.85 17.85 0.03
C GLY A 34 11.94 16.63 -0.08
N LYS A 35 10.96 16.57 0.83
CA LYS A 35 9.95 15.51 0.87
C LYS A 35 8.96 15.66 -0.29
N HIS A 36 8.67 14.55 -0.96
CA HIS A 36 7.67 14.47 -2.02
C HIS A 36 6.91 13.15 -1.92
N LEU A 37 5.67 13.17 -2.41
CA LEU A 37 4.74 12.06 -2.37
C LEU A 37 4.39 11.62 -3.80
N TYR A 38 4.21 10.32 -3.99
CA TYR A 38 3.69 9.70 -5.20
C TYR A 38 2.96 8.42 -4.81
N ALA A 39 2.06 7.91 -5.64
CA ALA A 39 1.45 6.60 -5.43
C ALA A 39 2.20 5.52 -6.22
N MET A 40 2.24 4.32 -5.66
CA MET A 40 2.79 3.12 -6.27
C MET A 40 1.83 1.95 -6.02
N CYS A 41 1.47 1.22 -7.06
CA CYS A 41 0.76 -0.05 -6.89
C CYS A 41 1.67 -1.04 -6.16
N ASP A 42 1.16 -1.67 -5.11
CA ASP A 42 1.89 -2.69 -4.33
C ASP A 42 2.05 -4.03 -5.04
N GLU A 43 1.27 -4.29 -6.09
CA GLU A 43 1.38 -5.52 -6.90
C GLU A 43 2.21 -5.32 -8.19
N CYS A 44 1.89 -4.31 -9.00
CA CYS A 44 2.51 -4.14 -10.34
C CYS A 44 3.52 -2.98 -10.44
N GLU A 45 3.76 -2.26 -9.33
CA GLU A 45 4.73 -1.15 -9.24
C GLU A 45 4.43 0.05 -10.17
N ALA A 46 3.23 0.13 -10.76
CA ALA A 46 2.82 1.32 -11.50
C ALA A 46 2.80 2.57 -10.61
N LEU A 47 3.22 3.70 -11.14
CA LEU A 47 3.47 4.95 -10.41
C LEU A 47 2.56 6.08 -10.89
N TRP A 48 2.01 6.85 -9.95
CA TRP A 48 1.23 8.07 -10.20
C TRP A 48 1.83 9.26 -9.45
N LEU A 49 2.04 10.36 -10.18
CA LEU A 49 2.56 11.62 -9.62
C LEU A 49 1.47 12.58 -9.13
N GLN A 50 0.20 12.22 -9.33
CA GLN A 50 -0.95 12.95 -8.83
C GLN A 50 -1.73 12.06 -7.86
N PRO A 51 -2.48 12.64 -6.91
CA PRO A 51 -3.22 11.88 -5.91
C PRO A 51 -4.53 11.31 -6.48
N THR A 52 -4.46 10.72 -7.68
CA THR A 52 -5.59 10.09 -8.38
C THR A 52 -5.08 9.07 -9.40
N THR A 53 -5.79 7.94 -9.50
CA THR A 53 -5.54 6.89 -10.48
C THR A 53 -6.03 7.24 -11.89
N ASP A 54 -6.81 8.31 -12.05
CA ASP A 54 -7.27 8.83 -13.35
C ASP A 54 -6.17 9.56 -14.12
N SER A 55 -5.03 9.87 -13.47
CA SER A 55 -3.89 10.51 -14.11
C SER A 55 -2.99 9.50 -14.82
N PRO A 56 -2.19 9.93 -15.83
CA PRO A 56 -1.24 9.04 -16.49
C PRO A 56 -0.27 8.40 -15.50
N SER A 57 -0.09 7.09 -15.65
CA SER A 57 0.86 6.31 -14.88
C SER A 57 2.16 6.04 -15.63
N THR A 58 3.19 5.66 -14.90
CA THR A 58 4.48 5.20 -15.44
C THR A 58 4.93 3.94 -14.71
N PHE A 59 5.91 3.24 -15.26
CA PHE A 59 6.57 2.12 -14.57
C PHE A 59 8.03 2.47 -14.30
N PRO A 60 8.58 2.10 -13.13
CA PRO A 60 10.01 2.22 -12.90
C PRO A 60 10.79 1.27 -13.83
N GLN A 61 12.07 1.57 -14.05
CA GLN A 61 12.95 0.64 -14.75
C GLN A 61 13.20 -0.60 -13.88
N ALA A 62 12.87 -1.78 -14.39
CA ALA A 62 12.90 -3.03 -13.61
C ALA A 62 14.25 -3.35 -12.96
N GLU A 63 15.36 -3.12 -13.67
CA GLU A 63 16.70 -3.46 -13.17
C GLU A 63 17.24 -2.45 -12.14
N GLN A 64 16.78 -1.20 -12.23
CA GLN A 64 17.24 -0.09 -11.40
C GLN A 64 16.05 0.83 -11.13
N PRO A 65 15.11 0.39 -10.28
CA PRO A 65 13.89 1.16 -10.02
C PRO A 65 14.26 2.44 -9.29
N GLN A 66 13.75 3.57 -9.78
CA GLN A 66 14.08 4.91 -9.29
C GLN A 66 12.82 5.67 -8.92
N CYS A 67 12.93 6.54 -7.93
CA CYS A 67 11.90 7.51 -7.60
C CYS A 67 11.61 8.40 -8.83
N PRO A 68 10.34 8.55 -9.25
CA PRO A 68 9.99 9.30 -10.46
C PRO A 68 10.21 10.82 -10.34
N VAL A 69 10.51 11.32 -9.13
CA VAL A 69 10.71 12.76 -8.86
C VAL A 69 12.18 13.12 -8.68
N CYS A 70 12.94 12.35 -7.90
CA CYS A 70 14.34 12.66 -7.56
C CYS A 70 15.38 11.71 -8.17
N SER A 71 14.94 10.64 -8.86
CA SER A 71 15.80 9.60 -9.44
C SER A 71 16.68 8.81 -8.45
N GLN A 72 16.49 8.99 -7.14
CA GLN A 72 17.12 8.12 -6.12
C GLN A 72 16.54 6.71 -6.18
N PRO A 73 17.23 5.68 -5.66
CA PRO A 73 16.73 4.29 -5.67
C PRO A 73 15.34 4.17 -5.05
N LEU A 74 14.40 3.54 -5.75
CA LEU A 74 12.99 3.45 -5.35
C LEU A 74 12.81 2.79 -3.97
N TYR A 75 13.66 1.81 -3.65
CA TYR A 75 13.69 1.04 -2.40
C TYR A 75 14.85 1.43 -1.48
N GLY A 76 15.39 2.64 -1.65
CA GLY A 76 16.45 3.17 -0.81
C GLY A 76 15.97 3.63 0.58
N PRO A 77 16.90 3.94 1.50
CA PRO A 77 16.58 4.33 2.88
C PRO A 77 15.78 5.64 2.97
N GLN A 78 15.80 6.45 1.92
CA GLN A 78 15.10 7.73 1.85
C GLN A 78 13.62 7.60 1.44
N ALA A 79 13.16 6.39 1.11
CA ALA A 79 11.83 6.16 0.58
C ALA A 79 11.07 5.07 1.34
N HIS A 80 9.88 5.40 1.83
CA HIS A 80 9.04 4.53 2.65
C HIS A 80 7.56 4.68 2.26
N TRP A 81 6.71 3.78 2.78
CA TRP A 81 5.26 3.97 2.69
C TRP A 81 4.87 5.13 3.58
N ALA A 82 4.15 6.11 3.04
CA ALA A 82 3.87 7.35 3.73
C ALA A 82 3.06 7.12 5.02
N HIS A 83 3.33 7.94 6.03
CA HIS A 83 2.53 8.03 7.25
C HIS A 83 1.51 9.17 7.15
N ALA A 84 0.46 9.12 7.97
CA ALA A 84 -0.63 10.11 7.95
C ALA A 84 -0.12 11.55 8.16
N GLU A 85 0.88 11.72 9.01
CA GLU A 85 1.50 13.02 9.30
C GLU A 85 2.17 13.64 8.07
N GLU A 86 2.63 12.81 7.12
CA GLU A 86 3.34 13.27 5.94
C GLU A 86 2.41 13.77 4.84
N LEU A 87 1.14 13.35 4.87
CA LEU A 87 0.13 13.83 3.93
C LEU A 87 -0.47 15.17 4.37
N ARG A 88 -0.37 15.51 5.67
CA ARG A 88 -1.07 16.66 6.27
C ARG A 88 -0.83 17.97 5.51
N GLY A 89 -1.91 18.64 5.12
CA GLY A 89 -1.90 19.92 4.41
C GLY A 89 -1.49 19.81 2.94
N THR A 90 -1.48 18.60 2.36
CA THR A 90 -1.19 18.36 0.94
C THR A 90 -2.45 17.88 0.21
N ALA A 91 -2.46 17.97 -1.12
CA ALA A 91 -3.52 17.39 -1.94
C ALA A 91 -3.66 15.86 -1.77
N TRP A 92 -2.62 15.18 -1.26
CA TRP A 92 -2.69 13.74 -0.98
C TRP A 92 -3.58 13.44 0.22
N GLU A 93 -3.62 14.30 1.25
CA GLU A 93 -4.52 14.11 2.41
C GLU A 93 -5.99 14.11 1.99
N GLU A 94 -6.36 14.97 1.04
CA GLU A 94 -7.75 15.12 0.57
C GLU A 94 -8.24 13.92 -0.27
N ASN A 95 -7.33 13.17 -0.89
CA ASN A 95 -7.65 12.11 -1.85
C ASN A 95 -7.23 10.71 -1.37
N ALA A 96 -6.48 10.61 -0.27
CA ALA A 96 -6.06 9.33 0.26
C ALA A 96 -7.17 8.65 1.08
N ILE A 97 -7.28 7.35 0.89
CA ILE A 97 -8.10 6.42 1.66
C ILE A 97 -7.21 5.82 2.75
N PHE A 98 -7.70 5.83 3.99
CA PHE A 98 -7.04 5.25 5.16
C PHE A 98 -7.76 3.95 5.52
N ALA A 99 -7.20 2.82 5.11
CA ALA A 99 -7.74 1.49 5.38
C ALA A 99 -6.95 0.80 6.49
N LEU A 100 -7.62 0.18 7.45
CA LEU A 100 -6.94 -0.75 8.34
C LEU A 100 -6.67 -2.05 7.57
N PRO A 101 -5.50 -2.68 7.70
CA PRO A 101 -5.32 -4.04 7.20
C PRO A 101 -6.39 -4.91 7.86
N SER A 102 -7.30 -5.47 7.08
CA SER A 102 -8.39 -6.30 7.60
C SER A 102 -7.79 -7.39 8.50
N GLU A 103 -8.39 -7.57 9.68
CA GLU A 103 -8.00 -8.64 10.61
C GLU A 103 -7.87 -9.96 9.84
N LEU A 104 -6.80 -10.71 10.15
CA LEU A 104 -6.54 -12.04 9.59
C LEU A 104 -7.85 -12.83 9.44
N PRO A 105 -8.03 -13.63 8.37
CA PRO A 105 -9.16 -14.55 8.31
C PRO A 105 -9.19 -15.34 9.62
N PRO A 106 -10.38 -15.59 10.22
CA PRO A 106 -10.45 -16.39 11.44
C PRO A 106 -9.68 -17.67 11.16
N THR A 107 -8.61 -17.91 11.94
CA THR A 107 -7.81 -19.11 11.78
C THR A 107 -8.78 -20.28 11.81
N SER A 108 -8.81 -21.10 10.76
CA SER A 108 -9.59 -22.33 10.68
C SER A 108 -9.08 -23.36 11.68
N ALA A 109 -9.13 -23.02 12.96
CA ALA A 109 -8.99 -23.91 14.08
C ALA A 109 -10.40 -24.09 14.63
N GLU A 110 -11.18 -24.94 13.98
CA GLU A 110 -12.11 -25.94 14.56
C GLU A 110 -12.52 -26.92 13.44
N GLU A 111 -11.53 -27.57 12.80
CA GLU A 111 -11.73 -28.92 12.28
C GLU A 111 -11.27 -29.90 13.36
N ASP A 112 -12.10 -30.14 14.37
CA ASP A 112 -12.07 -31.40 15.11
C ASP A 112 -13.46 -31.78 15.65
N SER A 113 -14.03 -32.80 15.01
CA SER A 113 -14.76 -33.90 15.63
C SER A 113 -16.01 -33.63 16.47
N LEU A 114 -17.19 -33.86 15.88
CA LEU A 114 -18.36 -34.38 16.60
C LEU A 114 -19.13 -35.42 15.75
N GLY A 115 -18.69 -36.67 15.89
CA GLY A 115 -19.56 -37.83 16.14
C GLY A 115 -20.48 -38.35 15.03
N GLU A 116 -20.03 -39.37 14.32
CA GLU A 116 -20.95 -40.39 13.77
C GLU A 116 -21.57 -41.19 14.93
N ALA A 117 -22.90 -41.13 15.04
CA ALA A 117 -23.69 -42.09 15.81
C ALA A 117 -24.99 -42.45 15.06
N SER A 118 -24.94 -43.61 14.40
CA SER A 118 -25.95 -44.68 14.32
C SER A 118 -27.44 -44.39 14.06
N SER A 119 -27.96 -45.00 13.00
CA SER A 119 -29.31 -45.61 12.85
C SER A 119 -29.17 -46.57 11.66
N GLY A 120 -29.39 -47.88 11.71
CA GLY A 120 -30.33 -48.68 12.48
C GLY A 120 -31.27 -49.33 11.48
N GLU A 121 -31.03 -50.61 11.15
CA GLU A 121 -32.01 -51.62 10.65
C GLU A 121 -31.40 -53.03 10.76
#